data_AF-A0AAW1Q9L9-F1
#
_entry.id   AF-A0AAW1Q9L9-F1
#
_cell.length_a   1.000
_cell.length_b   1.000
_cell.length_c   1.000
_cell.angle_alpha   90.00
_cell.angle_beta   90.00
_cell.angle_gamma   90.00
#
_symmetry.space_group_name_H-M   'P 1'
#
loop_
_entity.id
_entity.type
_entity.pdbx_description
1 polymer ?
#
loop_
_entity_poly.entity_id
_entity_poly.type
_entity_poly.pdbx_seq_one_letter_code
_entity_poly.pdbx_strand_id
1 'polypeptide(L)'
;MEFYPAELATPPLALVALLGLPDLHSKIGNYLRSNHRPPINSISVPEPSGAGRIFGERKPLLTSGVSALGILKADWFVKHRQRRPGVAAVLFERSAVVGDPAGWQRVCSQLEGVRAATRVANARIVVVMVQDVAAGEVPEDRAAIICRQTGIERKCILPLSQTDLEGCLRRLARVLYEQANQFYLDDSRRILAAHAEQRTPPPELNCRICFKRLLKDAPVLLRQHTPLQSGEKRRGQEEKTGDRHQEWRARHVTEARRETE
;
A
#
# COMPACT_ATOMS: atom_id res chain seq x y z
N MET A 1 -11.10 23.39 12.87
CA MET A 1 -10.39 22.36 12.08
C MET A 1 -11.10 21.05 12.33
N GLU A 2 -11.75 20.50 11.31
CA GLU A 2 -12.38 19.18 11.42
C GLU A 2 -11.30 18.12 11.68
N PHE A 3 -11.44 17.42 12.81
CA PHE A 3 -10.54 16.32 13.18
C PHE A 3 -10.86 15.13 12.29
N TYR A 4 -10.07 14.93 11.23
CA TYR A 4 -10.12 13.68 10.49
C TYR A 4 -9.74 12.51 11.42
N PRO A 5 -10.44 11.37 11.34
CA PRO A 5 -10.05 10.15 12.05
C PRO A 5 -8.57 9.83 11.80
N ALA A 6 -7.85 9.37 12.83
CA ALA A 6 -6.41 9.10 12.75
C ALA A 6 -6.06 8.12 11.61
N GLU A 7 -7.01 7.25 11.24
CA GLU A 7 -6.93 6.31 10.13
C GLU A 7 -6.77 6.98 8.77
N LEU A 8 -7.30 8.19 8.59
CA LEU A 8 -7.14 9.01 7.38
C LEU A 8 -5.80 9.77 7.37
N ALA A 9 -5.23 10.01 8.55
CA ALA A 9 -3.94 10.69 8.69
C ALA A 9 -2.74 9.73 8.58
N THR A 10 -2.97 8.41 8.64
CA THR A 10 -1.90 7.40 8.55
C THR A 10 -1.93 6.64 7.22
N PRO A 11 -0.78 6.44 6.57
CA PRO A 11 -0.70 5.58 5.39
C PRO A 11 -1.11 4.14 5.76
N PRO A 12 -1.67 3.35 4.82
CA PRO A 12 -1.96 1.96 5.05
C PRO A 12 -0.66 1.24 5.37
N LEU A 13 -0.67 0.56 6.52
CA LEU A 13 0.40 -0.34 6.86
C LEU A 13 0.28 -1.60 5.99
N ALA A 14 1.41 -2.09 5.50
CA ALA A 14 1.44 -3.34 4.78
C ALA A 14 0.85 -4.45 5.65
N LEU A 15 -0.11 -5.19 5.12
CA LEU A 15 -0.76 -6.30 5.82
C LEU A 15 -0.48 -7.61 5.07
N VAL A 16 0.10 -8.58 5.78
CA VAL A 16 0.47 -9.89 5.23
C VAL A 16 -0.24 -11.02 5.97
N ALA A 17 -0.57 -12.11 5.29
CA ALA A 17 -1.00 -13.36 5.93
C ALA A 17 0.20 -14.29 6.05
N LEU A 18 0.45 -14.84 7.23
CA LEU A 18 1.41 -15.92 7.46
C LEU A 18 0.62 -17.23 7.46
N LEU A 19 0.98 -18.16 6.58
CA LEU A 19 0.27 -19.42 6.33
C LEU A 19 1.20 -20.60 6.57
N GLY A 20 0.80 -21.57 7.40
CA GLY A 20 1.65 -22.73 7.72
C GLY A 20 2.70 -22.42 8.79
N LEU A 21 3.12 -23.42 9.56
CA LEU A 21 4.12 -23.32 10.63
C LEU A 21 3.81 -22.20 11.67
N PRO A 22 2.71 -22.33 12.44
CA PRO A 22 2.24 -21.31 13.38
C PRO A 22 3.28 -20.91 14.44
N ASP A 23 4.19 -21.82 14.81
CA ASP A 23 5.24 -21.58 15.81
C ASP A 23 6.17 -20.41 15.43
N LEU A 24 6.29 -20.11 14.14
CA LEU A 24 7.11 -19.01 13.63
C LEU A 24 6.33 -17.70 13.48
N HIS A 25 5.00 -17.72 13.53
CA HIS A 25 4.18 -16.54 13.22
C HIS A 25 4.43 -15.40 14.20
N SER A 26 4.51 -15.71 15.50
CA SER A 26 4.80 -14.71 16.53
C SER A 26 6.18 -14.09 16.35
N LYS A 27 7.20 -14.89 16.03
CA LYS A 27 8.58 -14.42 15.81
C LYS A 27 8.65 -13.51 14.58
N ILE A 28 8.11 -13.96 13.45
CA ILE A 28 8.07 -13.20 12.20
C ILE A 28 7.25 -11.92 12.40
N GLY A 29 6.03 -12.03 12.92
CA GLY A 29 5.13 -10.90 13.13
C GLY A 29 5.72 -9.82 14.05
N ASN A 30 6.38 -10.22 15.14
CA ASN A 30 7.03 -9.28 16.05
C ASN A 30 8.20 -8.56 15.37
N TYR A 31 9.01 -9.27 14.58
CA TYR A 31 10.10 -8.66 13.82
C TYR A 31 9.59 -7.68 12.76
N LEU A 32 8.57 -8.08 11.99
CA LEU A 32 7.92 -7.26 10.96
C LEU A 32 7.37 -5.94 11.54
N ARG A 33 6.84 -5.98 12.77
CA ARG A 33 6.29 -4.81 13.45
C ARG A 33 7.38 -3.94 14.09
N SER A 34 8.36 -4.55 14.75
CA SER A 34 9.31 -3.86 15.61
C SER A 34 10.54 -3.36 14.85
N ASN A 35 11.05 -4.16 13.90
CA ASN A 35 12.35 -3.96 13.25
C ASN A 35 12.24 -3.41 11.82
N HIS A 36 11.14 -3.64 11.10
CA HIS A 36 10.95 -3.06 9.77
C HIS A 36 10.35 -1.65 9.84
N ARG A 37 10.78 -0.76 8.95
CA ARG A 37 10.24 0.60 8.80
C ARG A 37 9.92 0.86 7.32
N PRO A 38 8.65 1.15 6.97
CA PRO A 38 7.50 1.26 7.86
C PRO A 38 7.03 -0.11 8.42
N PRO A 39 6.32 -0.16 9.56
CA PRO A 39 5.88 -1.41 10.17
C PRO A 39 4.98 -2.24 9.24
N ILE A 40 5.15 -3.57 9.30
CA ILE A 40 4.30 -4.53 8.57
C ILE A 40 3.45 -5.28 9.60
N ASN A 41 2.14 -5.31 9.37
CA ASN A 41 1.19 -6.09 10.16
C ASN A 41 1.02 -7.48 9.57
N SER A 42 0.77 -8.47 10.42
CA SER A 42 0.58 -9.86 10.03
C SER A 42 -0.70 -10.45 10.61
N ILE A 43 -1.39 -11.29 9.82
CA ILE A 43 -2.46 -12.19 10.26
C ILE A 43 -1.91 -13.60 10.26
N SER A 44 -2.13 -14.33 11.35
CA SER A 44 -1.68 -15.71 11.48
C SER A 44 -2.76 -16.67 11.00
N VAL A 45 -2.42 -17.57 10.09
CA VAL A 45 -3.30 -18.61 9.56
C VAL A 45 -2.57 -19.96 9.70
N PRO A 46 -2.96 -20.81 10.67
CA PRO A 46 -2.17 -22.00 11.02
C PRO A 46 -1.88 -22.92 9.84
N GLU A 47 -2.86 -23.10 8.94
CA GLU A 47 -2.78 -24.01 7.80
C GLU A 47 -2.91 -23.29 6.46
N PRO A 48 -2.13 -23.66 5.42
CA PRO A 48 -2.26 -23.09 4.08
C PRO A 48 -3.66 -23.25 3.47
N SER A 49 -4.38 -24.32 3.80
CA SER A 49 -5.78 -24.55 3.38
C SER A 49 -6.75 -23.48 3.91
N GLY A 50 -6.38 -22.79 4.99
CA GLY A 50 -7.13 -21.67 5.57
C GLY A 50 -7.11 -20.40 4.72
N ALA A 51 -6.30 -20.33 3.64
CA ALA A 51 -6.19 -19.16 2.77
C ALA A 51 -7.55 -18.70 2.22
N GLY A 52 -8.47 -19.62 1.93
CA GLY A 52 -9.82 -19.30 1.46
C GLY A 52 -10.62 -18.39 2.42
N ARG A 53 -10.42 -18.52 3.74
CA ARG A 53 -11.11 -17.71 4.75
C ARG A 53 -10.66 -16.25 4.75
N ILE A 54 -9.42 -16.01 4.33
CA ILE A 54 -8.81 -14.68 4.33
C ILE A 54 -8.94 -14.00 2.96
N PHE A 55 -8.74 -14.76 1.88
CA PHE A 55 -8.68 -14.24 0.52
C PHE A 55 -9.92 -14.58 -0.34
N GLY A 56 -10.66 -15.63 0.00
CA GLY A 56 -11.68 -16.26 -0.86
C GLY A 56 -13.05 -15.58 -0.92
N GLU A 57 -13.36 -14.67 -0.01
CA GLU A 57 -14.62 -13.93 -0.08
C GLU A 57 -14.51 -12.70 -1.00
N ARG A 58 -14.65 -12.91 -2.32
CA ARG A 58 -15.24 -11.88 -3.18
C ARG A 58 -16.74 -12.10 -3.19
N LYS A 59 -17.47 -11.40 -2.31
CA LYS A 59 -18.90 -11.16 -2.54
C LYS A 59 -19.03 -10.58 -3.96
N PRO A 60 -19.94 -11.10 -4.81
CA PRO A 60 -20.18 -10.55 -6.13
C PRO A 60 -20.32 -9.04 -6.01
N LEU A 61 -19.79 -8.30 -6.99
CA LEU A 61 -19.93 -6.85 -7.09
C LEU A 61 -21.39 -6.48 -7.42
N LEU A 62 -22.34 -6.92 -6.60
CA LEU A 62 -23.56 -6.16 -6.40
C LEU A 62 -23.12 -4.97 -5.53
N THR A 63 -22.91 -3.84 -6.19
CA THR A 63 -23.07 -2.51 -5.60
C THR A 63 -22.21 -2.13 -4.39
N SER A 64 -21.08 -2.79 -4.10
CA SER A 64 -20.21 -2.37 -2.99
C SER A 64 -19.27 -1.20 -3.35
N GLY A 65 -19.87 -0.02 -3.55
CA GLY A 65 -19.41 1.19 -2.87
C GLY A 65 -18.60 2.20 -3.67
N VAL A 66 -19.17 2.77 -4.73
CA VAL A 66 -19.52 4.18 -4.57
C VAL A 66 -20.87 4.11 -3.88
N SER A 67 -20.98 4.51 -2.61
CA SER A 67 -22.31 4.82 -2.10
C SER A 67 -22.92 5.76 -3.14
N ALA A 68 -24.17 5.60 -3.55
CA ALA A 68 -24.78 6.54 -4.51
C ALA A 68 -24.67 8.02 -4.04
N LEU A 69 -24.26 8.22 -2.78
CA LEU A 69 -24.02 9.47 -2.08
C LEU A 69 -22.52 9.80 -1.84
N GLY A 70 -21.58 9.09 -2.49
CA GLY A 70 -20.15 9.22 -2.23
C GLY A 70 -19.65 8.41 -1.02
N ILE A 71 -20.34 8.45 0.11
CA ILE A 71 -19.91 7.95 1.44
C ILE A 71 -19.22 6.56 1.48
N LEU A 72 -18.03 6.46 2.09
CA LEU A 72 -17.39 5.18 2.42
C LEU A 72 -18.14 4.44 3.53
N LYS A 73 -18.21 3.10 3.45
CA LYS A 73 -18.68 2.28 4.59
C LYS A 73 -17.78 2.56 5.81
N ALA A 74 -18.39 2.74 6.98
CA ALA A 74 -17.70 3.09 8.22
C ALA A 74 -16.48 2.19 8.51
N ASP A 75 -16.62 0.88 8.33
CA ASP A 75 -15.55 -0.09 8.61
C ASP A 75 -14.55 -0.30 7.46
N TRP A 76 -14.61 0.49 6.38
CA TRP A 76 -13.79 0.24 5.20
C TRP A 76 -12.29 0.30 5.53
N PHE A 77 -11.87 1.31 6.30
CA PHE A 77 -10.48 1.47 6.73
C PHE A 77 -10.03 0.34 7.65
N VAL A 78 -10.80 0.03 8.69
CA VAL A 78 -10.51 -1.07 9.63
C VAL A 78 -10.38 -2.39 8.88
N LYS A 79 -11.31 -2.68 7.95
CA LYS A 79 -11.28 -3.88 7.12
C LYS A 79 -10.00 -3.96 6.27
N HIS A 80 -9.59 -2.89 5.62
CA HIS A 80 -8.43 -2.91 4.72
C HIS A 80 -7.09 -2.78 5.44
N ARG A 81 -7.08 -2.23 6.66
CA ARG A 81 -5.89 -2.12 7.51
C ARG A 81 -5.60 -3.38 8.31
N GLN A 82 -6.64 -4.14 8.69
CA GLN A 82 -6.50 -5.24 9.66
C GLN A 82 -6.98 -6.60 9.16
N ARG A 83 -7.85 -6.66 8.14
CA ARG A 83 -8.55 -7.90 7.77
C ARG A 83 -8.32 -8.37 6.34
N ARG A 84 -7.75 -7.53 5.46
CA ARG A 84 -7.51 -7.86 4.05
C ARG A 84 -6.04 -7.74 3.68
N PRO A 85 -5.25 -8.82 3.87
CA PRO A 85 -3.84 -8.82 3.53
C PRO A 85 -3.66 -8.71 2.01
N GLY A 86 -2.60 -8.00 1.60
CA GLY A 86 -2.19 -7.87 0.20
C GLY A 86 -1.21 -8.96 -0.24
N VAL A 87 -0.59 -9.67 0.71
CA VAL A 87 0.41 -10.70 0.48
C VAL A 87 0.13 -11.92 1.36
N ALA A 88 0.29 -13.10 0.78
CA ALA A 88 0.31 -14.40 1.45
C ALA A 88 1.75 -14.90 1.54
N ALA A 89 2.32 -14.94 2.74
CA ALA A 89 3.58 -15.60 3.03
C ALA A 89 3.29 -17.05 3.45
N VAL A 90 3.66 -18.02 2.62
CA VAL A 90 3.41 -19.44 2.88
C VAL A 90 4.69 -20.10 3.35
N LEU A 91 4.66 -20.68 4.54
CA LEU A 91 5.80 -21.31 5.18
C LEU A 91 5.72 -22.82 5.03
N PHE A 92 6.81 -23.42 4.57
CA PHE A 92 6.98 -24.87 4.51
C PHE A 92 8.31 -25.27 5.14
N GLU A 93 8.35 -26.44 5.76
CA GLU A 93 9.62 -27.03 6.15
C GLU A 93 10.41 -27.45 4.91
N ARG A 94 11.73 -27.30 4.97
CA ARG A 94 12.62 -27.75 3.89
C ARG A 94 12.49 -29.25 3.62
N SER A 95 12.29 -30.05 4.66
CA SER A 95 12.05 -31.50 4.59
C SER A 95 10.87 -31.81 3.65
N ALA A 96 9.78 -31.06 3.72
CA ALA A 96 8.61 -31.25 2.86
C ALA A 96 8.85 -30.83 1.40
N VAL A 97 9.80 -29.93 1.14
CA VAL A 97 10.10 -29.43 -0.22
C VAL A 97 11.15 -30.27 -0.94
N VAL A 98 12.21 -30.65 -0.22
CA VAL A 98 13.41 -31.30 -0.77
C VAL A 98 13.48 -32.79 -0.42
N GLY A 99 12.77 -33.22 0.62
CA GLY A 99 12.77 -34.60 1.10
C GLY A 99 11.92 -35.53 0.24
N ASP A 100 10.94 -36.18 0.86
CA ASP A 100 10.23 -37.27 0.22
C ASP A 100 9.20 -36.79 -0.83
N PRO A 101 8.88 -37.63 -1.85
CA PRO A 101 7.92 -37.28 -2.89
C PRO A 101 6.51 -36.97 -2.36
N ALA A 102 6.07 -37.61 -1.27
CA ALA A 102 4.73 -37.39 -0.73
C ALA A 102 4.63 -36.03 -0.02
N GLY A 103 5.66 -35.65 0.74
CA GLY A 103 5.82 -34.29 1.26
C GLY A 103 5.76 -33.23 0.16
N TRP A 104 6.50 -33.45 -0.92
CA TRP A 104 6.51 -32.54 -2.07
C TRP A 104 5.14 -32.40 -2.75
N GLN A 105 4.43 -33.51 -2.94
CA GLN A 105 3.07 -33.49 -3.50
C GLN A 105 2.10 -32.67 -2.63
N ARG A 106 2.18 -32.80 -1.30
CA ARG A 106 1.36 -32.00 -0.37
C ARG A 106 1.65 -30.50 -0.51
N VAL A 107 2.93 -30.12 -0.59
CA VAL A 107 3.33 -28.72 -0.82
C VAL A 107 2.72 -28.19 -2.12
N CYS A 108 2.82 -28.94 -3.21
CA CYS A 108 2.22 -28.59 -4.50
C CYS A 108 0.71 -28.34 -4.38
N SER A 109 -0.03 -29.27 -3.78
CA SER A 109 -1.48 -29.13 -3.59
C SER A 109 -1.86 -27.94 -2.70
N GLN A 110 -1.10 -27.70 -1.63
CA GLN A 110 -1.30 -26.55 -0.75
C GLN A 110 -1.04 -25.22 -1.49
N LEU A 111 0.01 -25.15 -2.31
CA LEU A 111 0.32 -23.98 -3.13
C LEU A 111 -0.76 -23.69 -4.17
N GLU A 112 -1.32 -24.71 -4.79
CA GLU A 112 -2.44 -24.56 -5.73
C GLU A 112 -3.70 -24.02 -5.03
N GLY A 113 -4.02 -24.54 -3.84
CA GLY A 113 -5.11 -24.03 -3.01
C GLY A 113 -4.92 -22.58 -2.59
N VAL A 114 -3.70 -22.21 -2.16
CA VAL A 114 -3.36 -20.82 -1.83
C VAL A 114 -3.47 -19.92 -3.07
N ARG A 115 -2.97 -20.35 -4.24
CA ARG A 115 -3.09 -19.59 -5.49
C ARG A 115 -4.55 -19.37 -5.88
N ALA A 116 -5.39 -20.39 -5.76
CA ALA A 116 -6.81 -20.25 -6.04
C ALA A 116 -7.45 -19.19 -5.15
N ALA A 117 -7.16 -19.20 -3.85
CA ALA A 117 -7.67 -18.23 -2.88
C ALA A 117 -7.13 -16.81 -3.14
N THR A 118 -5.83 -16.64 -3.34
CA THR A 118 -5.20 -15.32 -3.54
C THR A 118 -5.56 -14.70 -4.88
N ARG A 119 -5.81 -15.50 -5.92
CA ARG A 119 -6.32 -15.01 -7.22
C ARG A 119 -7.66 -14.29 -7.05
N VAL A 120 -8.54 -14.79 -6.18
CA VAL A 120 -9.80 -14.13 -5.83
C VAL A 120 -9.55 -12.82 -5.09
N ALA A 121 -8.50 -12.68 -4.28
CA ALA A 121 -8.17 -11.39 -3.67
C ALA A 121 -7.30 -10.46 -4.55
N ASN A 122 -6.75 -10.98 -5.65
CA ASN A 122 -5.61 -10.42 -6.37
C ASN A 122 -4.36 -10.21 -5.49
N ALA A 123 -4.22 -11.02 -4.43
CA ALA A 123 -3.11 -10.93 -3.48
C ALA A 123 -1.84 -11.57 -4.04
N ARG A 124 -0.68 -11.07 -3.61
CA ARG A 124 0.64 -11.62 -3.97
C ARG A 124 0.99 -12.83 -3.10
N ILE A 125 1.88 -13.70 -3.59
CA ILE A 125 2.37 -14.86 -2.84
C ILE A 125 3.89 -14.74 -2.66
N VAL A 126 4.36 -15.06 -1.45
CA VAL A 126 5.78 -15.25 -1.11
C VAL A 126 5.89 -16.62 -0.46
N VAL A 127 6.85 -17.43 -0.88
CA VAL A 127 7.09 -18.76 -0.33
C VAL A 127 8.34 -18.72 0.55
N VAL A 128 8.22 -19.21 1.77
CA VAL A 128 9.28 -19.22 2.77
C VAL A 128 9.60 -20.66 3.11
N MET A 129 10.84 -21.08 2.85
CA MET A 129 11.31 -22.41 3.24
C MET A 129 12.08 -22.33 4.55
N VAL A 130 11.54 -22.96 5.58
CA VAL A 130 12.13 -23.02 6.90
C VAL A 130 13.13 -24.15 6.98
N GLN A 131 14.33 -23.86 7.48
CA GLN A 131 15.40 -24.82 7.64
C GLN A 131 16.11 -24.63 8.98
N ASP A 132 16.43 -25.74 9.65
CA ASP A 132 17.12 -25.70 10.95
C ASP A 132 18.57 -25.27 10.79
N VAL A 133 19.26 -25.88 9.82
CA VAL A 133 20.64 -25.53 9.45
C VAL A 133 20.62 -24.84 8.09
N ALA A 134 21.57 -23.93 7.87
CA ALA A 134 21.77 -23.24 6.61
C ALA A 134 22.13 -24.23 5.48
N ALA A 135 21.13 -24.89 4.90
CA ALA A 135 21.26 -25.94 3.91
C ALA A 135 21.24 -25.42 2.45
N GLY A 136 21.46 -24.12 2.26
CA GLY A 136 21.48 -23.47 0.95
C GLY A 136 20.10 -23.21 0.35
N GLU A 137 20.09 -22.86 -0.93
CA GLU A 137 18.86 -22.51 -1.65
C GLU A 137 17.97 -23.72 -1.97
N VAL A 138 16.79 -23.43 -2.51
CA VAL A 138 15.88 -24.44 -3.06
C VAL A 138 16.49 -24.99 -4.35
N PRO A 139 16.50 -26.32 -4.58
CA PRO A 139 16.88 -26.87 -5.88
C PRO A 139 16.10 -26.22 -7.02
N GLU A 140 16.78 -25.91 -8.13
CA GLU A 140 16.20 -25.09 -9.19
C GLU A 140 14.97 -25.75 -9.84
N ASP A 141 14.95 -27.07 -9.98
CA ASP A 141 13.79 -27.81 -10.49
C ASP A 141 12.55 -27.62 -9.62
N ARG A 142 12.73 -27.65 -8.28
CA ARG A 142 11.64 -27.42 -7.32
C ARG A 142 11.19 -25.97 -7.37
N ALA A 143 12.14 -25.04 -7.43
CA ALA A 143 11.85 -23.61 -7.53
C ALA A 143 11.07 -23.27 -8.82
N ALA A 144 11.45 -23.86 -9.95
CA ALA A 144 10.76 -23.69 -11.23
C ALA A 144 9.30 -24.19 -11.16
N ILE A 145 9.05 -25.32 -10.50
CA ILE A 145 7.69 -25.83 -10.29
C ILE A 145 6.89 -24.89 -9.40
N ILE A 146 7.46 -24.41 -8.28
CA ILE A 146 6.81 -23.44 -7.38
C ILE A 146 6.44 -22.17 -8.17
N CYS A 147 7.38 -21.60 -8.92
CA CYS A 147 7.14 -20.42 -9.74
C CYS A 147 6.01 -20.64 -10.75
N ARG A 148 5.99 -21.77 -11.47
CA ARG A 148 4.94 -22.11 -12.43
C ARG A 148 3.58 -22.30 -11.76
N GLN A 149 3.53 -23.00 -10.63
CA GLN A 149 2.30 -23.32 -9.91
C GLN A 149 1.70 -22.13 -9.18
N THR A 150 2.51 -21.16 -8.74
CA THR A 150 2.04 -19.99 -7.99
C THR A 150 1.96 -18.72 -8.82
N GLY A 151 2.70 -18.67 -9.94
CA GLY A 151 2.86 -17.47 -10.77
C GLY A 151 3.77 -16.41 -10.14
N ILE A 152 4.66 -16.80 -9.23
CA ILE A 152 5.61 -15.89 -8.56
C ILE A 152 6.98 -15.90 -9.24
N GLU A 153 7.78 -14.87 -8.97
CA GLU A 153 9.18 -14.81 -9.39
C GLU A 153 10.09 -15.56 -8.40
N ARG A 154 11.25 -16.05 -8.86
CA ARG A 154 12.23 -16.78 -8.04
C ARG A 154 12.64 -16.03 -6.76
N LYS A 155 12.72 -14.69 -6.83
CA LYS A 155 13.05 -13.81 -5.69
C LYS A 155 12.02 -13.85 -4.55
N CYS A 156 10.80 -14.34 -4.83
CA CYS A 156 9.75 -14.53 -3.84
C CYS A 156 9.82 -15.90 -3.15
N ILE A 157 10.84 -16.71 -3.43
CA ILE A 157 11.13 -17.96 -2.73
C ILE A 157 12.34 -17.72 -1.83
N LEU A 158 12.12 -17.71 -0.52
CA LEU A 158 13.13 -17.29 0.46
C LEU A 158 13.45 -18.41 1.45
N PRO A 159 14.74 -18.75 1.66
CA PRO A 159 15.12 -19.59 2.79
C PRO A 159 15.07 -18.79 4.10
N LEU A 160 14.56 -19.42 5.16
CA LEU A 160 14.54 -18.92 6.53
C LEU A 160 15.33 -19.92 7.39
N SER A 161 16.61 -19.60 7.63
CA SER A 161 17.51 -20.42 8.46
C SER A 161 17.34 -20.05 9.92
N GLN A 162 17.15 -21.04 10.81
CA GLN A 162 17.10 -20.77 12.26
C GLN A 162 18.44 -20.28 12.81
N THR A 163 19.56 -20.68 12.20
CA THR A 163 20.92 -20.23 12.57
C THR A 163 21.21 -18.76 12.25
N ASP A 164 20.59 -18.21 11.19
CA ASP A 164 20.70 -16.80 10.77
C ASP A 164 19.29 -16.19 10.69
N LEU A 165 18.52 -16.36 11.76
CA LEU A 165 17.11 -15.98 11.75
C LEU A 165 16.95 -14.48 11.49
N GLU A 166 17.74 -13.62 12.13
CA GLU A 166 17.62 -12.18 11.98
C GLU A 166 17.95 -11.71 10.54
N GLY A 167 19.04 -12.22 9.95
CA GLY A 167 19.42 -11.90 8.57
C GLY A 167 18.37 -12.38 7.56
N CYS A 168 17.78 -13.56 7.79
CA CYS A 168 16.68 -14.06 6.96
C CYS A 168 15.39 -13.24 7.15
N LEU A 169 15.04 -12.87 8.38
CA LEU A 169 13.87 -12.03 8.69
C LEU A 169 13.98 -10.63 8.07
N ARG A 170 15.17 -10.04 8.05
CA ARG A 170 15.44 -8.76 7.37
C ARG A 170 15.15 -8.84 5.88
N ARG A 171 15.62 -9.90 5.22
CA ARG A 171 15.37 -10.16 3.79
C ARG A 171 13.88 -10.42 3.53
N LEU A 172 13.25 -11.25 4.36
CA LEU A 172 11.82 -11.55 4.28
C LEU A 172 10.98 -10.28 4.42
N ALA A 173 11.26 -9.44 5.41
CA ALA A 173 10.55 -8.19 5.62
C ALA A 173 10.61 -7.26 4.40
N ARG A 174 11.80 -7.12 3.79
CA ARG A 174 12.00 -6.33 2.57
C ARG A 174 11.15 -6.85 1.41
N VAL A 175 11.18 -8.16 1.15
CA VAL A 175 10.41 -8.77 0.05
C VAL A 175 8.91 -8.66 0.30
N LEU A 176 8.45 -8.94 1.53
CA LEU A 176 7.04 -8.79 1.90
C LEU A 176 6.56 -7.36 1.72
N TYR A 177 7.35 -6.37 2.14
CA TYR A 177 7.05 -4.96 1.94
C TYR A 177 6.95 -4.59 0.45
N GLU A 178 7.92 -5.04 -0.34
CA GLU A 178 7.92 -4.79 -1.79
C GLU A 178 6.69 -5.40 -2.48
N GLN A 179 6.35 -6.65 -2.16
CA GLN A 179 5.16 -7.31 -2.70
C GLN A 179 3.86 -6.63 -2.24
N ALA A 180 3.80 -6.19 -0.98
CA ALA A 180 2.65 -5.44 -0.47
C ALA A 180 2.49 -4.10 -1.20
N ASN A 181 3.57 -3.37 -1.41
CA ASN A 181 3.54 -2.12 -2.16
C ASN A 181 3.04 -2.32 -3.59
N GLN A 182 3.55 -3.33 -4.30
CA GLN A 182 3.09 -3.65 -5.65
C GLN A 182 1.61 -4.01 -5.67
N PHE A 183 1.14 -4.81 -4.71
CA PHE A 183 -0.27 -5.11 -4.55
C PHE A 183 -1.13 -3.84 -4.43
N TYR A 184 -0.77 -2.93 -3.53
CA TYR A 184 -1.57 -1.71 -3.33
C TYR A 184 -1.50 -0.75 -4.52
N LEU A 185 -0.36 -0.66 -5.20
CA LEU A 185 -0.21 0.12 -6.43
C LEU A 185 -1.11 -0.43 -7.55
N ASP A 186 -1.08 -1.74 -7.80
CA ASP A 186 -1.90 -2.37 -8.85
C ASP A 186 -3.39 -2.28 -8.53
N ASP A 187 -3.75 -2.44 -7.25
CA ASP A 187 -5.13 -2.28 -6.81
C ASP A 187 -5.62 -0.84 -7.04
N SER A 188 -4.80 0.17 -6.75
CA SER A 188 -5.13 1.58 -7.01
C SER A 188 -5.30 1.87 -8.50
N ARG A 189 -4.41 1.32 -9.36
CA ARG A 189 -4.50 1.45 -10.82
C ARG A 189 -5.76 0.81 -11.37
N ARG A 190 -6.11 -0.39 -10.89
CA ARG A 190 -7.34 -1.10 -11.31
C ARG A 190 -8.59 -0.31 -10.94
N ILE A 191 -8.61 0.27 -9.75
CA ILE A 191 -9.71 1.13 -9.30
C ILE A 191 -9.80 2.37 -10.20
N LEU A 192 -8.69 3.06 -10.47
CA LEU A 192 -8.68 4.20 -11.38
C LEU A 192 -9.17 3.84 -12.79
N ALA A 193 -8.69 2.73 -13.36
CA ALA A 193 -9.10 2.27 -14.68
C ALA A 193 -10.60 1.98 -14.76
N ALA A 194 -11.19 1.38 -13.71
CA ALA A 194 -12.63 1.13 -13.64
C ALA A 194 -13.48 2.40 -13.58
N HIS A 195 -12.88 3.55 -13.27
CA HIS A 195 -13.55 4.85 -13.16
C HIS A 195 -13.01 5.88 -14.17
N ALA A 196 -12.26 5.45 -15.19
CA ALA A 196 -11.61 6.34 -16.15
C ALA A 196 -12.61 7.19 -16.96
N GLU A 197 -13.83 6.70 -17.16
CA GLU A 197 -14.90 7.40 -17.89
C GLU A 197 -15.58 8.49 -17.04
N GLN A 198 -15.34 8.54 -15.72
CA GLN A 198 -15.90 9.56 -14.84
C GLN A 198 -15.03 10.81 -14.87
N ARG A 199 -15.57 11.93 -15.40
CA ARG A 199 -14.87 13.23 -15.52
C ARG A 199 -14.35 13.79 -14.19
N THR A 200 -14.91 13.37 -13.06
CA THR A 200 -14.42 13.75 -11.73
C THR A 200 -14.51 12.53 -10.82
N PRO A 201 -13.39 12.02 -10.29
CA PRO A 201 -13.43 10.92 -9.34
C PRO A 201 -14.12 11.42 -8.05
N PRO A 202 -15.09 10.67 -7.49
CA PRO A 202 -15.74 11.07 -6.25
C PRO A 202 -14.70 11.16 -5.12
N PRO A 203 -14.85 12.08 -4.15
CA PRO A 203 -13.88 12.28 -3.05
C PRO A 203 -13.46 11.00 -2.33
N GLU A 204 -14.36 10.04 -2.24
CA GLU A 204 -14.14 8.76 -1.58
C GLU A 204 -13.29 7.82 -2.40
N LEU A 205 -13.34 7.93 -3.73
CA LEU A 205 -12.39 7.26 -4.62
C LEU A 205 -10.97 7.79 -4.37
N ASN A 206 -10.84 9.11 -4.21
CA ASN A 206 -9.58 9.74 -3.84
C ASN A 206 -9.11 9.28 -2.46
N CYS A 207 -9.97 9.24 -1.43
CA CYS A 207 -9.60 8.68 -0.13
C CYS A 207 -9.13 7.23 -0.22
N ARG A 208 -9.80 6.37 -1.01
CA ARG A 208 -9.41 4.97 -1.20
C ARG A 208 -8.07 4.82 -1.92
N ILE A 209 -7.81 5.65 -2.93
CA ILE A 209 -6.56 5.65 -3.70
C ILE A 209 -5.42 6.24 -2.86
N CYS A 210 -5.63 7.39 -2.23
CA CYS A 210 -4.65 8.05 -1.37
C CYS A 210 -4.25 7.12 -0.23
N PHE A 211 -5.21 6.44 0.41
CA PHE A 211 -4.91 5.36 1.36
C PHE A 211 -3.93 4.40 0.68
N LYS A 212 -4.31 3.65 -0.36
CA LYS A 212 -3.45 2.60 -0.93
C LYS A 212 -2.12 3.06 -1.57
N ARG A 213 -2.00 4.31 -2.03
CA ARG A 213 -0.84 4.82 -2.78
C ARG A 213 0.27 5.41 -1.91
N LEU A 214 0.00 5.65 -0.63
CA LEU A 214 0.91 6.36 0.29
C LEU A 214 2.19 5.58 0.72
N LEU A 215 2.43 4.37 0.22
CA LEU A 215 3.61 3.57 0.58
C LEU A 215 4.93 4.02 -0.09
N LYS A 216 4.90 4.96 -1.05
CA LYS A 216 6.11 5.55 -1.66
C LYS A 216 6.10 7.09 -1.81
N ASP A 217 4.97 7.73 -2.13
CA ASP A 217 4.98 9.13 -2.66
C ASP A 217 4.11 10.13 -1.88
N ALA A 218 4.08 10.04 -0.54
CA ALA A 218 3.15 10.77 0.31
C ALA A 218 3.01 12.30 0.14
N PRO A 219 4.04 13.09 -0.23
CA PRO A 219 3.87 14.55 -0.22
C PRO A 219 3.10 15.14 -1.42
N VAL A 220 2.88 14.38 -2.51
CA VAL A 220 2.54 15.01 -3.81
C VAL A 220 1.03 15.07 -4.09
N LEU A 221 0.24 14.11 -3.61
CA LEU A 221 -1.16 14.00 -4.05
C LEU A 221 -2.16 14.83 -3.24
N LEU A 222 -1.84 15.16 -1.98
CA LEU A 222 -2.71 16.04 -1.17
C LEU A 222 -2.69 17.50 -1.62
N ARG A 223 -1.76 17.90 -2.51
CA ARG A 223 -1.71 19.26 -3.06
C ARG A 223 -2.60 19.48 -4.29
N GLN A 224 -3.12 18.42 -4.92
CA GLN A 224 -3.88 18.54 -6.17
C GLN A 224 -5.40 18.71 -5.98
N HIS A 225 -5.90 18.58 -4.75
CA HIS A 225 -7.30 18.84 -4.40
C HIS A 225 -7.40 19.96 -3.36
N THR A 226 -6.86 21.13 -3.69
CA THR A 226 -7.38 22.37 -3.11
C THR A 226 -8.51 22.81 -4.04
N PRO A 227 -9.77 22.94 -3.57
CA PRO A 227 -10.79 23.61 -4.38
C PRO A 227 -10.28 25.03 -4.63
N LEU A 228 -10.24 25.44 -5.90
CA LEU A 228 -10.17 26.85 -6.27
C LEU A 228 -11.32 27.55 -5.54
N GLN A 229 -11.02 28.23 -4.42
CA GLN A 229 -11.94 29.16 -3.84
C GLN A 229 -12.23 30.24 -4.89
N SER A 230 -13.51 30.33 -5.22
CA SER A 230 -14.15 31.51 -5.78
C SER A 230 -13.73 32.73 -4.95
N GLY A 231 -12.75 33.45 -5.47
CA GLY A 231 -12.24 34.70 -4.93
C GLY A 231 -12.23 35.72 -6.05
N GLU A 232 -13.39 36.33 -6.23
CA GLU A 232 -13.66 37.54 -7.00
C GLU A 232 -12.50 38.54 -6.87
N LYS A 233 -11.70 38.68 -7.92
CA LYS A 233 -10.76 39.79 -8.09
C LYS A 233 -11.05 40.46 -9.41
N ARG A 234 -11.81 41.56 -9.31
CA ARG A 234 -11.78 42.67 -10.26
C ARG A 234 -10.31 43.01 -10.58
N ARG A 235 -9.87 42.73 -11.80
CA ARG A 235 -8.82 43.50 -12.50
C ARG A 235 -9.60 44.40 -13.45
N GLY A 236 -9.58 45.72 -13.33
CA GLY A 236 -8.37 46.52 -13.24
C GLY A 236 -7.98 46.86 -14.67
N GLN A 237 -8.67 47.83 -15.26
CA GLN A 237 -8.27 48.56 -16.46
C GLN A 237 -6.87 49.12 -16.25
N GLU A 238 -5.95 48.83 -17.17
CA GLU A 238 -4.75 49.63 -17.39
C GLU A 238 -4.79 50.08 -18.84
N GLU A 239 -5.30 51.28 -19.08
CA GLU A 239 -5.00 52.02 -20.29
C GLU A 239 -4.81 53.50 -19.96
N LYS A 240 -3.53 53.87 -19.88
CA LYS A 240 -2.91 55.13 -20.30
C LYS A 240 -3.65 56.44 -20.00
N THR A 241 -3.22 57.11 -18.94
CA THR A 241 -3.06 58.58 -18.91
C THR A 241 -2.08 58.84 -17.75
N GLY A 242 -0.83 59.21 -18.00
CA GLY A 242 -0.49 60.46 -18.64
C GLY A 242 -0.46 61.55 -17.56
N ASP A 243 0.71 61.71 -16.94
CA ASP A 243 1.28 63.01 -16.61
C ASP A 243 0.39 63.99 -15.82
N ARG A 244 0.58 64.06 -14.48
CA ARG A 244 0.17 65.20 -13.61
C ARG A 244 0.47 65.06 -12.11
N HIS A 245 0.96 63.91 -11.64
CA HIS A 245 1.19 63.67 -10.20
C HIS A 245 2.66 63.70 -9.77
N GLN A 246 3.56 64.22 -10.63
CA GLN A 246 4.89 64.70 -10.23
C GLN A 246 4.95 66.24 -10.14
N GLU A 247 3.92 66.95 -10.60
CA GLU A 247 3.84 68.41 -10.58
C GLU A 247 3.22 68.98 -9.28
N TRP A 248 2.62 68.14 -8.43
CA TRP A 248 2.01 68.58 -7.16
C TRP A 248 2.98 68.54 -5.95
N ARG A 249 4.04 67.72 -6.01
CA ARG A 249 5.03 67.59 -4.92
C ARG A 249 6.21 68.56 -5.01
N ALA A 250 6.37 69.27 -6.14
CA ALA A 250 7.42 70.28 -6.34
C ALA A 250 6.97 71.73 -6.07
N ARG A 251 5.68 71.96 -5.76
CA ARG A 251 5.13 73.32 -5.52
C ARG A 251 4.78 73.65 -4.07
N HIS A 252 5.01 72.74 -3.10
CA HIS A 252 4.71 73.00 -1.68
C HIS A 252 5.92 72.84 -0.74
N VAL A 253 7.15 72.93 -1.28
CA VAL A 253 8.40 72.98 -0.49
C VAL A 253 9.20 74.28 -0.74
N THR A 254 8.70 75.19 -1.59
CA THR A 254 9.31 76.50 -1.86
C THR A 254 8.52 77.71 -1.35
N GLU A 255 7.41 77.50 -0.65
CA GLU A 255 6.59 78.59 -0.07
C GLU A 255 6.55 78.58 1.47
N ALA A 256 7.52 77.88 2.09
CA ALA A 256 7.80 77.92 3.53
C ALA A 256 9.19 78.52 3.84
N ARG A 257 9.74 79.31 2.91
CA ARG A 257 11.05 79.97 3.06
C ARG A 257 11.08 81.42 2.57
N ARG A 258 9.92 82.10 2.66
CA ARG A 258 9.75 83.54 2.42
C ARG A 258 8.93 84.28 3.50
N GLU A 259 8.79 83.69 4.69
CA GLU A 259 8.32 84.37 5.90
C GLU A 259 9.32 84.15 7.04
N THR A 260 10.56 84.59 6.79
CA THR A 260 11.54 85.00 7.80
C THR A 260 12.51 85.94 7.08
N GLU A 261 12.04 87.16 6.84
CA GLU A 261 12.75 88.45 6.84
C GLU A 261 11.79 89.57 6.40
#